data_AF-A0ABD0NNF9-F1
#
_entry.id   AF-A0ABD0NNF9-F1
#
_cell.length_a   1.000
_cell.length_b   1.000
_cell.length_c   1.000
_cell.angle_alpha   90.00
_cell.angle_beta   90.00
_cell.angle_gamma   90.00
#
_symmetry.space_group_name_H-M   'P 1'
#
loop_
_entity.id
_entity.type
_entity.pdbx_description
1 polymer ?
#
loop_
_entity_poly.entity_id
_entity_poly.type
_entity_poly.pdbx_seq_one_letter_code
_entity_poly.pdbx_strand_id
1 'polypeptide(L)' 'PMKPLKAAATTSQPVLTVQQIETIFFKVPELYEIHKEFYDSLLPRVQQWSHHQRVGDLFQKQ' A
#
# COMPACT_ATOMS: atom_id res chain seq x y z
N PRO A 1 -3.75 -4.05 -6.70
CA PRO A 1 -4.44 -4.18 -8.00
C PRO A 1 -3.58 -3.69 -9.18
N MET A 2 -2.68 -4.54 -9.69
CA MET A 2 -1.90 -4.31 -10.93
C MET A 2 -1.71 -5.61 -11.75
N LYS A 3 -2.29 -6.71 -11.26
CA LYS A 3 -2.17 -8.05 -11.85
C LYS A 3 -2.60 -8.07 -13.33
N PRO A 4 -3.69 -7.38 -13.75
CA PRO A 4 -4.10 -7.36 -15.16
C PRO A 4 -3.11 -6.66 -16.08
N LEU A 5 -2.49 -5.54 -15.64
CA LEU A 5 -1.52 -4.79 -16.45
C LEU A 5 -0.22 -5.58 -16.64
N LYS A 6 0.28 -6.22 -15.58
CA LYS A 6 1.46 -7.10 -15.68
C LYS A 6 1.20 -8.33 -16.56
N ALA A 7 0.01 -8.91 -16.51
CA ALA A 7 -0.38 -10.02 -17.38
C ALA A 7 -0.57 -9.61 -18.85
N ALA A 8 -1.07 -8.40 -19.11
CA ALA A 8 -1.22 -7.87 -20.47
C ALA A 8 0.15 -7.54 -21.12
N ALA A 9 1.15 -7.16 -20.31
CA ALA A 9 2.50 -6.85 -20.78
C ALA A 9 3.25 -8.05 -21.39
N THR A 10 2.80 -9.29 -21.14
CA THR A 10 3.36 -10.52 -21.72
C THR A 10 2.61 -11.01 -22.96
N THR A 11 1.60 -10.28 -23.43
CA THR A 11 0.85 -10.62 -24.64
C THR A 11 1.51 -10.03 -25.89
N SER A 12 1.08 -10.47 -27.07
CA SER A 12 1.63 -10.02 -28.37
C SER A 12 1.41 -8.54 -28.67
N GLN A 13 0.50 -7.87 -27.95
CA GLN A 13 0.17 -6.46 -28.13
C GLN A 13 0.03 -5.77 -26.76
N PRO A 14 1.15 -5.51 -26.07
CA PRO A 14 1.11 -4.86 -24.78
C PRO A 14 0.83 -3.35 -24.95
N VAL A 15 -0.15 -2.83 -24.20
CA VAL A 15 -0.43 -1.37 -24.15
C VAL A 15 0.69 -0.62 -23.41
N LEU A 16 1.30 -1.27 -22.41
CA LEU A 16 2.44 -0.78 -21.66
C LEU A 16 3.47 -1.90 -21.55
N THR A 17 4.75 -1.56 -21.65
CA THR A 17 5.84 -2.50 -21.37
C THR A 17 5.94 -2.79 -19.88
N VAL A 18 6.56 -3.91 -19.51
CA VAL A 18 6.83 -4.25 -18.10
C VAL A 18 7.59 -3.12 -17.40
N GLN A 19 8.59 -2.54 -18.07
CA GLN A 19 9.39 -1.44 -17.53
C GLN A 19 8.55 -0.17 -17.26
N GLN A 20 7.62 0.17 -18.17
CA GLN A 20 6.70 1.29 -17.96
C GLN A 20 5.79 1.04 -16.77
N ILE A 21 5.28 -0.18 -16.61
CA ILE A 21 4.45 -0.57 -15.46
C ILE A 21 5.25 -0.47 -14.16
N GLU A 22 6.47 -1.00 -14.13
CA GLU A 22 7.32 -0.95 -12.95
C GLU A 22 7.71 0.47 -12.56
N THR A 23 7.92 1.36 -13.55
CA THR A 23 8.25 2.76 -13.31
C THR A 23 7.04 3.55 -12.81
N ILE A 24 5.89 3.42 -13.47
CA ILE A 24 4.66 4.17 -13.12
C ILE A 24 4.11 3.72 -11.77
N PHE A 25 4.14 2.42 -11.51
CA PHE A 25 3.56 1.84 -10.31
C PHE A 25 4.60 1.41 -9.28
N PHE A 26 5.83 1.94 -9.38
CA PHE A 26 6.86 1.71 -8.39
C PHE A 26 6.33 2.08 -7.00
N LYS A 27 6.46 1.17 -6.04
CA LYS A 27 6.04 1.34 -4.64
C LYS A 27 4.56 1.55 -4.38
N VAL A 28 3.69 1.59 -5.40
CA VAL A 28 2.25 1.79 -5.18
C VAL A 28 1.63 0.69 -4.29
N PRO A 29 1.87 -0.61 -4.53
CA PRO A 29 1.40 -1.65 -3.62
C PRO A 29 2.01 -1.54 -2.21
N GLU A 30 3.31 -1.29 -2.11
CA GLU A 30 4.01 -1.18 -0.83
C GLU A 30 3.49 -0.01 0.01
N LEU A 31 3.29 1.15 -0.60
CA LEU A 31 2.68 2.32 0.05
C LEU A 31 1.27 2.00 0.52
N TYR A 32 0.46 1.33 -0.32
CA TYR A 32 -0.88 0.90 0.08
C TYR A 32 -0.84 0.01 1.32
N GLU A 33 0.00 -1.04 1.34
CA GLU A 33 0.08 -1.97 2.48
C GLU A 33 0.57 -1.27 3.75
N ILE A 34 1.60 -0.42 3.63
CA ILE A 34 2.14 0.37 4.75
C ILE A 34 1.07 1.28 5.36
N HIS A 35 0.32 2.02 4.53
CA HIS A 35 -0.75 2.89 5.00
C HIS A 35 -1.95 2.10 5.53
N LYS A 36 -2.25 0.94 4.94
CA LYS A 36 -3.32 0.06 5.40
C LYS A 36 -3.00 -0.53 6.77
N GLU A 37 -1.79 -1.03 7.00
CA GLU A 37 -1.35 -1.54 8.31
C GLU A 37 -1.44 -0.44 9.38
N PHE A 38 -0.97 0.77 9.06
CA PHE A 38 -1.08 1.92 9.96
C PHE A 38 -2.55 2.23 10.31
N TYR A 39 -3.42 2.31 9.30
CA TYR A 39 -4.85 2.56 9.50
C TYR A 39 -5.53 1.47 10.33
N ASP A 40 -5.33 0.21 9.96
CA ASP A 40 -5.93 -0.96 10.63
C ASP A 40 -5.44 -1.05 12.10
N SER A 41 -4.22 -0.58 12.40
CA SER A 41 -3.68 -0.49 13.76
C SER A 41 -4.18 0.73 14.54
N LEU A 42 -4.42 1.86 13.87
CA LEU A 42 -4.84 3.11 14.49
C LEU A 42 -6.32 3.12 14.83
N LEU A 43 -7.17 2.64 13.93
CA LEU A 43 -8.63 2.68 14.05
C LEU A 43 -9.14 2.15 15.40
N PRO A 44 -8.80 0.91 15.85
CA PRO A 44 -9.30 0.41 17.13
C PRO A 44 -8.78 1.22 18.32
N ARG A 45 -7.57 1.80 18.21
CA ARG A 45 -6.99 2.58 19.31
C ARG A 45 -7.71 3.90 19.52
N VAL A 46 -8.19 4.53 18.46
CA VAL A 46 -8.94 5.80 18.50
C VAL A 46 -10.40 5.59 18.87
N GLN A 47 -11.02 4.50 18.44
CA GLN A 47 -12.42 4.18 18.78
C GLN A 47 -12.65 3.98 20.29
N GLN A 48 -11.64 3.48 21.01
CA GLN A 48 -11.68 3.24 22.45
C GLN A 48 -10.61 4.07 23.16
N TRP A 49 -10.66 5.39 22.98
CA TRP A 49 -9.66 6.28 23.55
C TRP A 49 -9.73 6.32 25.08
N SER A 50 -8.57 6.31 25.73
CA SER A 50 -8.42 6.51 27.17
C SER A 50 -7.08 7.18 27.48
N HIS A 51 -6.88 7.70 28.68
CA HIS A 51 -5.60 8.28 29.11
C HIS A 51 -4.42 7.30 29.08
N HIS A 52 -4.68 5.99 29.06
CA HIS A 52 -3.65 4.95 28.98
C HIS A 52 -3.27 4.62 27.52
N GLN A 53 -4.06 5.10 26.55
CA GLN A 53 -3.86 4.80 25.14
C GLN A 53 -2.70 5.62 24.56
N ARG A 54 -1.92 4.98 23.69
CA ARG A 54 -0.78 5.60 22.99
C ARG A 54 -0.82 5.20 21.51
N VAL A 55 -0.44 6.14 20.65
CA VAL A 55 -0.38 5.92 19.19
C VAL A 55 0.97 6.30 18.59
N GLY A 56 1.88 6.90 19.37
CA GLY A 56 3.18 7.35 18.87
C GLY A 56 4.04 6.22 18.31
N ASP A 57 3.91 5.01 18.85
CA ASP A 57 4.57 3.80 18.34
C ASP A 57 4.13 3.44 16.92
N LEU A 58 2.90 3.79 16.52
CA LEU A 58 2.41 3.54 15.15
C LEU A 58 3.13 4.41 14.10
N PHE A 59 3.62 5.59 14.50
CA PHE A 59 4.36 6.49 13.61
C PHE A 59 5.86 6.17 13.52
N GLN A 60 6.41 5.46 14.52
CA GLN A 60 7.83 5.05 14.53
C GLN A 60 8.12 3.81 13.67
N LYS A 61 7.07 3.08 13.28
CA LYS A 61 7.18 1.93 12.36
C LYS A 61 7.44 2.33 10.90
N GLN A 62 7.47 3.64 10.61
CA GLN A 62 7.65 4.23 9.28
C GLN A 62 9.06 4.80 9.12
#